data_AF-A0A940KLE1-F1
#
_entry.id   AF-A0A940KLE1-F1
#
_cell.length_a   1.000
_cell.length_b   1.000
_cell.length_c   1.000
_cell.angle_alpha   90.00
_cell.angle_beta   90.00
_cell.angle_gamma   90.00
#
_symmetry.space_group_name_H-M   'P 1'
#
loop_
_entity.id
_entity.type
_entity.pdbx_description
1 polymer ?
#
loop_
_entity_poly.entity_id
_entity_poly.type
_entity_poly.pdbx_seq_one_letter_code
_entity_poly.pdbx_strand_id
1 'polypeptide(L)'
;MPAIFGDSMVLQRDEPIRLWGKAIPREKVTVIFHQQRKVVAADDKGAWNLILSPEKAGGPYELSVISGISLVFKGVMMGDIWVCSGQSNMEFPVKGWSSVVNAEDEIAAASYPDIRLFTVEKNVAALPETELNGKWETCSPASIPLFSAVGYFFGRSLHKELNIPVGLINTTWGGTPIETWISRIGFEKDTYFSSVIKTAPELSMESLLKQRRDKEQAYVQSLQNDLPDLSDSTQWKDHNYDDAKWKKMRLPGLWESQPGLSRLDGIVWFRTEIDISADDIDSPAVAHLGMIDDSDDTYLNGERIGGMNGWNTERVYAVRAGLLKPGKNVLAIRVTDGGNGGGIYGDGSLLFLSVNDKKISLSGDWRYRIQEVLYSSNGIGPNDYPSLLYNGMIHPIEKLQVKGVIWYQGEANTPTAYEYRKALPLLIRDWRARFQNPSMPFYFVQLTSYNAANGNSANGSTWAEMRESQAMALKLPATGMAVTTDIGEANDIHPRNKQDVGYRLALLALRDTYGRTVLASGPLYASMKTGKASVTVSFSSAGKGLVVKNGNVLHGFEIAGSDL
;
A
#
# COMPACT_ATOMS: atom_id res chain seq x y z
N MET A 1 23.33 9.60 -15.06
CA MET A 1 22.47 8.45 -15.43
C MET A 1 21.41 8.30 -14.37
N PRO A 2 20.16 7.92 -14.69
CA PRO A 2 19.17 7.54 -13.68
C PRO A 2 19.63 6.32 -12.86
N ALA A 3 19.16 6.20 -11.61
CA ALA A 3 19.61 5.19 -10.66
C ALA A 3 19.35 3.73 -11.06
N ILE A 4 18.45 3.50 -12.04
CA ILE A 4 18.22 2.18 -12.61
C ILE A 4 19.45 1.63 -13.36
N PHE A 5 20.39 2.50 -13.74
CA PHE A 5 21.70 2.11 -14.25
C PHE A 5 22.74 2.20 -13.14
N GLY A 6 23.36 1.07 -12.81
CA GLY A 6 24.34 0.97 -11.73
C GLY A 6 25.19 -0.29 -11.84
N ASP A 7 26.11 -0.45 -10.89
CA ASP A 7 26.86 -1.70 -10.77
C ASP A 7 25.93 -2.89 -10.55
N SER A 8 26.34 -4.07 -11.03
CA SER A 8 25.58 -5.32 -10.92
C SER A 8 24.19 -5.29 -11.57
N MET A 9 23.89 -4.32 -12.44
CA MET A 9 22.60 -4.27 -13.13
C MET A 9 22.42 -5.41 -14.15
N VAL A 10 21.17 -5.59 -14.58
CA VAL A 10 20.82 -6.47 -15.72
C VAL A 10 20.30 -5.60 -16.86
N LEU A 11 20.75 -5.89 -18.07
CA LEU A 11 20.18 -5.38 -19.31
C LEU A 11 19.46 -6.51 -20.04
N GLN A 12 18.29 -6.21 -20.61
CA GLN A 12 17.44 -7.21 -21.25
C GLN A 12 18.13 -7.78 -22.50
N ARG A 13 18.35 -9.09 -22.48
CA ARG A 13 18.89 -9.84 -23.62
C ARG A 13 17.88 -9.92 -24.77
N ASP A 14 18.41 -10.21 -25.96
CA ASP A 14 17.66 -10.48 -27.19
C ASP A 14 16.75 -9.32 -27.67
N GLU A 15 16.83 -8.16 -27.03
CA GLU A 15 16.09 -6.93 -27.38
C GLU A 15 17.04 -5.74 -27.51
N PRO A 16 16.66 -4.67 -28.23
CA PRO A 16 17.47 -3.45 -28.32
C PRO A 16 17.69 -2.82 -26.94
N ILE A 17 18.96 -2.61 -26.57
CA ILE A 17 19.32 -2.10 -25.23
C ILE A 17 19.23 -0.57 -25.24
N ARG A 18 18.25 -0.03 -24.50
CA ARG A 18 18.00 1.40 -24.41
C ARG A 18 18.75 1.99 -23.21
N LEU A 19 19.55 3.01 -23.46
CA LEU A 19 20.28 3.77 -22.44
C LEU A 19 19.92 5.24 -22.56
N TRP A 20 19.77 5.93 -21.43
CA TRP A 20 19.44 7.35 -21.41
C TRP A 20 20.03 8.05 -20.20
N GLY A 21 20.14 9.36 -20.29
CA GLY A 21 20.64 10.18 -19.20
C GLY A 21 20.61 11.66 -19.53
N LYS A 22 21.35 12.42 -18.71
CA LYS A 22 21.60 13.85 -18.89
C LYS A 22 23.11 14.08 -19.06
N ALA A 23 23.47 15.08 -19.84
CA ALA A 23 24.82 15.58 -20.06
C ALA A 23 24.76 17.10 -20.31
N ILE A 24 25.91 17.75 -20.54
CA ILE A 24 25.90 19.16 -20.94
C ILE A 24 25.18 19.28 -22.29
N PRO A 25 24.32 20.30 -22.51
CA PRO A 25 23.60 20.46 -23.77
C PRO A 25 24.53 20.40 -24.98
N ARG A 26 24.13 19.63 -26.02
CA ARG A 26 24.91 19.39 -27.25
C ARG A 26 26.23 18.64 -27.08
N GLU A 27 26.59 18.21 -25.87
CA GLU A 27 27.80 17.46 -25.63
C GLU A 27 27.72 16.04 -26.23
N LYS A 28 28.85 15.53 -26.73
CA LYS A 28 28.95 14.16 -27.23
C LYS A 28 29.09 13.18 -26.06
N VAL A 29 28.14 12.26 -25.98
CA VAL A 29 28.14 11.12 -25.07
C VAL A 29 28.60 9.88 -25.84
N THR A 30 29.70 9.27 -25.40
CA THR A 30 30.18 7.98 -25.92
C THR A 30 29.80 6.87 -24.96
N VAL A 31 29.18 5.81 -25.47
CA VAL A 31 28.87 4.61 -24.70
C VAL A 31 29.62 3.41 -25.27
N ILE A 32 30.29 2.69 -24.38
CA ILE A 32 31.03 1.47 -24.67
C ILE A 32 30.46 0.36 -23.80
N PHE A 33 29.98 -0.71 -24.42
CA PHE A 33 29.44 -1.86 -23.74
C PHE A 33 29.85 -3.12 -24.50
N HIS A 34 30.58 -4.02 -23.83
CA HIS A 34 31.12 -5.23 -24.45
C HIS A 34 31.86 -4.92 -25.77
N GLN A 35 31.36 -5.36 -26.93
CA GLN A 35 31.96 -5.11 -28.25
C GLN A 35 31.37 -3.89 -28.97
N GLN A 36 30.42 -3.19 -28.35
CA GLN A 36 29.71 -2.09 -28.96
C GLN A 36 30.26 -0.74 -28.51
N ARG A 37 30.43 0.17 -29.47
CA ARG A 37 30.75 1.59 -29.22
C ARG A 37 29.79 2.46 -30.01
N LYS A 38 29.01 3.30 -29.33
CA LYS A 38 28.12 4.28 -29.96
C LYS A 38 28.34 5.67 -29.39
N VAL A 39 28.04 6.68 -30.20
CA VAL A 39 28.15 8.09 -29.84
C VAL A 39 26.85 8.79 -30.17
N VAL A 40 26.35 9.62 -29.25
CA VAL A 40 25.17 10.47 -29.43
C VAL A 40 25.47 11.86 -28.89
N ALA A 41 24.78 12.89 -29.36
CA ALA A 41 24.82 14.21 -28.75
C ALA A 41 23.60 14.41 -27.84
N ALA A 42 23.80 15.03 -26.69
CA ALA A 42 22.68 15.50 -25.86
C ALA A 42 21.90 16.61 -26.57
N ASP A 43 20.60 16.70 -26.29
CA ASP A 43 19.75 17.75 -26.83
C ASP A 43 20.01 19.12 -26.18
N ASP A 44 19.24 20.14 -26.58
CA ASP A 44 19.37 21.51 -26.04
C ASP A 44 19.01 21.61 -24.55
N LYS A 45 18.36 20.58 -23.98
CA LYS A 45 18.04 20.46 -22.55
C LYS A 45 18.98 19.51 -21.81
N GLY A 46 20.01 19.00 -22.50
CA GLY A 46 20.98 18.07 -21.95
C GLY A 46 20.51 16.61 -21.90
N ALA A 47 19.30 16.27 -22.34
CA ALA A 47 18.84 14.89 -22.36
C ALA A 47 19.45 14.13 -23.53
N TRP A 48 19.80 12.86 -23.31
CA TRP A 48 20.26 11.98 -24.38
C TRP A 48 19.66 10.58 -24.22
N ASN A 49 19.54 9.89 -25.35
CA ASN A 49 19.16 8.50 -25.42
C ASN A 49 19.95 7.83 -26.54
N LEU A 50 20.29 6.56 -26.35
CA LEU A 50 20.84 5.73 -27.41
C LEU A 50 20.32 4.31 -27.31
N ILE A 51 20.43 3.58 -28.41
CA ILE A 51 20.04 2.18 -28.51
C ILE A 51 21.25 1.38 -28.95
N LEU A 52 21.71 0.42 -28.14
CA LEU A 52 22.70 -0.58 -28.53
C LEU A 52 21.99 -1.78 -29.18
N SER A 53 22.72 -2.53 -30.00
CA SER A 53 22.21 -3.75 -30.63
C SER A 53 21.93 -4.83 -29.58
N PRO A 54 20.95 -5.73 -29.83
CA PRO A 54 20.66 -6.86 -28.93
C PRO A 54 21.88 -7.75 -28.68
N GLU A 55 22.01 -8.25 -27.45
CA GLU A 55 23.02 -9.26 -27.08
C GLU A 55 22.39 -10.50 -26.44
N LYS A 56 23.09 -11.62 -26.52
CA LYS A 56 22.71 -12.87 -25.85
C LYS A 56 22.99 -12.79 -24.35
N ALA A 57 22.40 -13.74 -23.60
CA ALA A 57 22.67 -13.88 -22.17
C ALA A 57 24.18 -14.04 -21.91
N GLY A 58 24.70 -13.40 -20.85
CA GLY A 58 26.11 -13.43 -20.51
C GLY A 58 26.53 -12.33 -19.54
N GLY A 59 27.85 -12.11 -19.42
CA GLY A 59 28.47 -11.23 -18.45
C GLY A 59 29.29 -11.99 -17.40
N PRO A 60 29.85 -11.30 -16.40
CA PRO A 60 29.74 -9.86 -16.17
C PRO A 60 30.55 -9.04 -17.19
N TYR A 61 29.98 -7.91 -17.62
CA TYR A 61 30.62 -6.91 -18.48
C TYR A 61 30.81 -5.57 -17.76
N GLU A 62 31.56 -4.67 -18.40
CA GLU A 62 31.64 -3.27 -18.01
C GLU A 62 30.87 -2.40 -19.02
N LEU A 63 30.08 -1.45 -18.51
CA LEU A 63 29.44 -0.39 -19.29
C LEU A 63 30.12 0.94 -18.95
N SER A 64 30.72 1.58 -19.96
CA SER A 64 31.30 2.91 -19.82
C SER A 64 30.45 3.97 -20.54
N VAL A 65 30.14 5.07 -19.85
CA VAL A 65 29.46 6.25 -20.39
C VAL A 65 30.35 7.47 -20.19
N ILE A 66 30.77 8.09 -21.30
CA ILE A 66 31.81 9.11 -21.33
C ILE A 66 31.24 10.40 -21.93
N SER A 67 31.23 11.49 -21.15
CA SER A 67 30.80 12.84 -21.55
C SER A 67 31.47 13.87 -20.63
N GLY A 68 32.67 14.34 -21.01
CA GLY A 68 33.54 15.16 -20.16
C GLY A 68 34.15 14.39 -18.97
N ILE A 69 33.35 13.59 -18.27
CA ILE A 69 33.69 12.61 -17.24
C ILE A 69 33.45 11.18 -17.75
N SER A 70 34.06 10.19 -17.10
CA SER A 70 33.84 8.76 -17.39
C SER A 70 33.10 8.10 -16.23
N LEU A 71 31.91 7.57 -16.49
CA LEU A 71 31.17 6.68 -15.58
C LEU A 71 31.38 5.24 -16.04
N VAL A 72 31.80 4.36 -15.13
CA VAL A 72 32.01 2.94 -15.42
C VAL A 72 31.16 2.11 -14.46
N PHE A 73 30.24 1.33 -15.00
CA PHE A 73 29.42 0.37 -14.26
C PHE A 73 29.97 -1.04 -14.47
N LYS A 74 30.20 -1.76 -13.38
CA LYS A 74 30.81 -3.10 -13.36
C LYS A 74 29.78 -4.17 -13.04
N GLY A 75 30.06 -5.42 -13.42
CA GLY A 75 29.18 -6.53 -13.08
C GLY A 75 27.88 -6.57 -13.89
N VAL A 76 27.83 -5.86 -15.02
CA VAL A 76 26.62 -5.75 -15.85
C VAL A 76 26.33 -7.09 -16.52
N MET A 77 25.14 -7.62 -16.30
CA MET A 77 24.70 -8.90 -16.88
C MET A 77 23.75 -8.66 -18.06
N MET A 78 23.86 -9.48 -19.09
CA MET A 78 22.81 -9.63 -20.10
C MET A 78 21.89 -10.77 -19.68
N GLY A 79 20.62 -10.47 -19.41
CA GLY A 79 19.67 -11.42 -18.81
C GLY A 79 18.22 -11.08 -19.10
N ASP A 80 17.29 -11.80 -18.49
CA ASP A 80 15.86 -11.46 -18.55
C ASP A 80 15.46 -10.60 -17.35
N ILE A 81 14.79 -9.46 -17.60
CA ILE A 81 14.33 -8.53 -16.56
C ILE A 81 12.83 -8.73 -16.33
N TRP A 82 12.43 -8.92 -15.08
CA TRP A 82 11.04 -9.04 -14.67
C TRP A 82 10.67 -7.98 -13.64
N VAL A 83 9.55 -7.31 -13.87
CA VAL A 83 8.98 -6.37 -12.90
C VAL A 83 8.06 -7.14 -11.94
N CYS A 84 8.34 -7.05 -10.65
CA CYS A 84 7.57 -7.66 -9.56
C CYS A 84 6.76 -6.55 -8.89
N SER A 85 5.45 -6.53 -9.09
CA SER A 85 4.62 -5.41 -8.65
C SER A 85 3.31 -5.84 -7.99
N GLY A 86 2.73 -4.93 -7.21
CA GLY A 86 1.46 -5.13 -6.54
C GLY A 86 1.52 -4.65 -5.09
N GLN A 87 0.69 -5.26 -4.25
CA GLN A 87 0.57 -4.85 -2.85
C GLN A 87 1.28 -5.81 -1.89
N SER A 88 0.79 -5.89 -0.64
CA SER A 88 1.44 -6.54 0.50
C SER A 88 1.82 -8.00 0.26
N ASN A 89 1.04 -8.76 -0.52
CA ASN A 89 1.39 -10.14 -0.87
C ASN A 89 2.51 -10.28 -1.90
N MET A 90 2.70 -9.29 -2.80
CA MET A 90 3.92 -9.19 -3.62
C MET A 90 5.09 -8.64 -2.79
N GLU A 91 4.84 -7.65 -1.93
CA GLU A 91 5.85 -7.03 -1.05
C GLU A 91 6.39 -8.00 0.01
N PHE A 92 5.64 -9.05 0.33
CA PHE A 92 5.92 -10.00 1.40
C PHE A 92 7.39 -10.43 1.40
N PRO A 93 8.17 -10.11 2.45
CA PRO A 93 9.61 -10.32 2.47
C PRO A 93 9.92 -11.80 2.69
N VAL A 94 11.10 -12.25 2.28
CA VAL A 94 11.60 -13.57 2.72
C VAL A 94 11.66 -13.61 4.25
N LYS A 95 12.15 -12.53 4.87
CA LYS A 95 12.16 -12.29 6.32
C LYS A 95 12.25 -10.79 6.64
N GLY A 96 11.25 -10.26 7.35
CA GLY A 96 11.13 -8.86 7.74
C GLY A 96 9.92 -8.65 8.67
N TRP A 97 8.95 -7.83 8.24
CA TRP A 97 7.67 -7.66 8.97
C TRP A 97 6.83 -8.94 9.06
N SER A 98 7.09 -9.90 8.17
CA SER A 98 6.65 -11.28 8.26
C SER A 98 7.77 -12.19 7.72
N SER A 99 7.52 -13.49 7.56
CA SER A 99 8.52 -14.41 7.01
C SER A 99 7.88 -15.59 6.29
N VAL A 100 8.56 -16.09 5.28
CA VAL A 100 8.12 -17.30 4.58
C VAL A 100 8.29 -18.53 5.48
N VAL A 101 7.70 -19.66 5.08
CA VAL A 101 8.01 -20.95 5.69
C VAL A 101 9.50 -21.25 5.48
N ASN A 102 10.21 -21.70 6.53
CA ASN A 102 11.65 -22.01 6.51
C ASN A 102 12.57 -20.86 6.05
N ALA A 103 12.24 -19.62 6.40
CA ALA A 103 12.96 -18.43 5.95
C ALA A 103 14.49 -18.48 6.19
N GLU A 104 14.96 -19.03 7.32
CA GLU A 104 16.40 -19.10 7.61
C GLU A 104 17.15 -19.99 6.61
N ASP A 105 16.58 -21.15 6.27
CA ASP A 105 17.16 -22.07 5.30
C ASP A 105 17.16 -21.45 3.89
N GLU A 106 16.07 -20.78 3.54
CA GLU A 106 15.95 -20.07 2.25
C GLU A 106 16.98 -18.94 2.14
N ILE A 107 17.22 -18.19 3.21
CA ILE A 107 18.23 -17.12 3.27
C ILE A 107 19.65 -17.71 3.17
N ALA A 108 19.96 -18.74 3.96
CA ALA A 108 21.27 -19.38 3.95
C ALA A 108 21.60 -19.95 2.55
N ALA A 109 20.60 -20.50 1.85
CA ALA A 109 20.75 -21.05 0.51
C ALA A 109 20.70 -20.01 -0.62
N ALA A 110 20.44 -18.72 -0.34
CA ALA A 110 20.24 -17.68 -1.35
C ALA A 110 21.55 -17.15 -1.96
N SER A 111 22.43 -18.02 -2.43
CA SER A 111 23.70 -17.66 -3.10
C SER A 111 23.58 -17.81 -4.61
N TYR A 112 22.93 -16.83 -5.27
CA TYR A 112 22.68 -16.84 -6.72
C TYR A 112 23.24 -15.56 -7.36
N PRO A 113 24.55 -15.46 -7.59
CA PRO A 113 25.16 -14.23 -8.06
C PRO A 113 24.65 -13.78 -9.45
N ASP A 114 24.07 -14.64 -10.28
CA ASP A 114 23.49 -14.23 -11.57
C ASP A 114 22.05 -13.72 -11.47
N ILE A 115 21.45 -13.77 -10.27
CA ILE A 115 20.19 -13.09 -9.97
C ILE A 115 20.51 -11.72 -9.38
N ARG A 116 19.95 -10.67 -9.96
CA ARG A 116 20.13 -9.28 -9.52
C ARG A 116 18.80 -8.72 -9.05
N LEU A 117 18.85 -8.02 -7.92
CA LEU A 117 17.70 -7.49 -7.21
C LEU A 117 17.74 -5.97 -7.29
N PHE A 118 16.63 -5.34 -7.64
CA PHE A 118 16.49 -3.89 -7.56
C PHE A 118 15.18 -3.58 -6.84
N THR A 119 15.25 -2.89 -5.71
CA THR A 119 14.03 -2.39 -5.03
C THR A 119 13.89 -0.91 -5.32
N VAL A 120 12.77 -0.53 -5.94
CA VAL A 120 12.42 0.88 -6.13
C VAL A 120 11.94 1.42 -4.78
N GLU A 121 12.55 2.50 -4.31
CA GLU A 121 12.08 3.16 -3.09
C GLU A 121 10.64 3.64 -3.27
N LYS A 122 9.84 3.49 -2.22
CA LYS A 122 8.44 3.91 -2.20
C LYS A 122 8.34 5.41 -2.43
N ASN A 123 7.69 5.80 -3.51
CA ASN A 123 7.53 7.20 -3.89
C ASN A 123 6.14 7.44 -4.48
N VAL A 124 5.52 8.54 -4.06
CA VAL A 124 4.27 9.05 -4.63
C VAL A 124 4.60 10.30 -5.45
N ALA A 125 4.03 10.41 -6.65
CA ALA A 125 4.24 11.61 -7.46
C ALA A 125 2.96 12.04 -8.18
N ALA A 126 2.65 13.34 -8.12
CA ALA A 126 1.52 13.91 -8.84
C ALA A 126 1.70 13.86 -10.36
N LEU A 127 2.95 14.00 -10.82
CA LEU A 127 3.33 13.95 -12.23
C LEU A 127 4.32 12.81 -12.48
N PRO A 128 4.35 12.25 -13.70
CA PRO A 128 5.27 11.17 -14.02
C PRO A 128 6.74 11.59 -13.82
N GLU A 129 7.44 10.90 -12.92
CA GLU A 129 8.84 11.18 -12.59
C GLU A 129 9.79 10.50 -13.57
N THR A 130 10.93 11.13 -13.83
CA THR A 130 11.96 10.55 -14.73
C THR A 130 13.13 9.93 -13.98
N GLU A 131 13.19 10.15 -12.67
CA GLU A 131 14.20 9.65 -11.76
C GLU A 131 13.53 8.76 -10.71
N LEU A 132 14.30 7.84 -10.14
CA LEU A 132 13.88 6.98 -9.04
C LEU A 132 15.08 6.76 -8.11
N ASN A 133 14.82 6.27 -6.90
CA ASN A 133 15.86 5.78 -6.01
C ASN A 133 15.81 4.26 -5.88
N GLY A 134 16.99 3.68 -5.69
CA GLY A 134 17.19 2.25 -5.56
C GLY A 134 18.61 1.88 -6.00
N LYS A 135 19.00 0.64 -5.76
CA LYS A 135 20.29 0.10 -6.22
C LYS A 135 20.15 -1.36 -6.59
N TRP A 136 20.99 -1.79 -7.54
CA TRP A 136 21.11 -3.19 -7.89
C TRP A 136 21.98 -3.91 -6.85
N GLU A 137 21.53 -5.08 -6.43
CA GLU A 137 22.25 -5.95 -5.50
C GLU A 137 22.31 -7.37 -6.05
N THR A 138 23.41 -8.06 -5.77
CA THR A 138 23.54 -9.48 -6.08
C THR A 138 22.64 -10.29 -5.15
N CYS A 139 21.93 -11.32 -5.63
CA CYS A 139 21.18 -12.20 -4.74
C CYS A 139 22.14 -12.99 -3.84
N SER A 140 22.07 -12.69 -2.54
CA SER A 140 22.93 -13.23 -1.50
C SER A 140 22.12 -13.40 -0.20
N PRO A 141 22.61 -14.17 0.79
CA PRO A 141 22.00 -14.22 2.11
C PRO A 141 21.83 -12.84 2.77
N ALA A 142 22.66 -11.84 2.41
CA ALA A 142 22.59 -10.50 2.97
C ALA A 142 21.50 -9.61 2.33
N SER A 143 21.24 -9.76 1.04
CA SER A 143 20.31 -8.91 0.28
C SER A 143 18.89 -9.47 0.21
N ILE A 144 18.74 -10.78 0.33
CA ILE A 144 17.44 -11.43 0.13
C ILE A 144 16.40 -11.23 1.26
N PRO A 145 16.73 -11.05 2.55
CA PRO A 145 15.72 -11.05 3.62
C PRO A 145 14.56 -10.09 3.36
N LEU A 146 14.85 -8.85 2.97
CA LEU A 146 13.84 -7.81 2.76
C LEU A 146 13.26 -7.76 1.34
N PHE A 147 13.75 -8.59 0.42
CA PHE A 147 13.26 -8.60 -0.96
C PHE A 147 11.93 -9.37 -1.06
N SER A 148 11.12 -9.04 -2.08
CA SER A 148 9.88 -9.75 -2.41
C SER A 148 10.12 -11.26 -2.50
N ALA A 149 9.51 -12.04 -1.60
CA ALA A 149 9.63 -13.49 -1.59
C ALA A 149 9.05 -14.11 -2.87
N VAL A 150 7.92 -13.61 -3.35
CA VAL A 150 7.30 -14.06 -4.61
C VAL A 150 8.23 -13.80 -5.79
N GLY A 151 8.79 -12.59 -5.88
CA GLY A 151 9.78 -12.24 -6.91
C GLY A 151 11.03 -13.12 -6.85
N TYR A 152 11.57 -13.34 -5.65
CA TYR A 152 12.73 -14.19 -5.43
C TYR A 152 12.51 -15.62 -5.91
N PHE A 153 11.44 -16.28 -5.44
CA PHE A 153 11.19 -17.67 -5.80
C PHE A 153 10.85 -17.85 -7.28
N PHE A 154 10.19 -16.84 -7.88
CA PHE A 154 9.99 -16.76 -9.33
C PHE A 154 11.33 -16.71 -10.08
N GLY A 155 12.18 -15.73 -9.78
CA GLY A 155 13.46 -15.54 -10.47
C GLY A 155 14.43 -16.70 -10.24
N ARG A 156 14.47 -17.27 -9.02
CA ARG A 156 15.25 -18.46 -8.70
C ARG A 156 14.85 -19.66 -9.55
N SER A 157 13.54 -19.88 -9.71
CA SER A 157 13.03 -20.99 -10.52
C SER A 157 13.39 -20.81 -11.99
N LEU A 158 13.22 -19.61 -12.54
CA LEU A 158 13.63 -19.32 -13.92
C LEU A 158 15.14 -19.50 -14.11
N HIS A 159 15.96 -18.98 -13.20
CA HIS A 159 17.40 -19.11 -13.29
C HIS A 159 17.86 -20.57 -13.29
N LYS A 160 17.29 -21.41 -12.40
CA LYS A 160 17.60 -22.86 -12.36
C LYS A 160 17.22 -23.59 -13.65
N GLU A 161 16.09 -23.26 -14.24
CA GLU A 161 15.55 -23.95 -15.43
C GLU A 161 16.16 -23.45 -16.75
N LEU A 162 16.56 -22.18 -16.81
CA LEU A 162 17.05 -21.53 -18.03
C LEU A 162 18.56 -21.32 -18.05
N ASN A 163 19.22 -21.35 -16.89
CA ASN A 163 20.65 -21.09 -16.71
C ASN A 163 21.11 -19.77 -17.35
N ILE A 164 20.36 -18.69 -17.10
CA ILE A 164 20.65 -17.33 -17.58
C ILE A 164 20.58 -16.33 -16.42
N PRO A 165 21.22 -15.15 -16.53
CA PRO A 165 21.03 -14.09 -15.55
C PRO A 165 19.58 -13.58 -15.52
N VAL A 166 19.10 -13.25 -14.32
CA VAL A 166 17.73 -12.75 -14.09
C VAL A 166 17.77 -11.47 -13.26
N GLY A 167 17.18 -10.40 -13.80
CA GLY A 167 16.97 -9.15 -13.06
C GLY A 167 15.54 -9.09 -12.52
N LEU A 168 15.38 -8.79 -11.24
CA LEU A 168 14.09 -8.63 -10.58
C LEU A 168 13.96 -7.20 -10.07
N ILE A 169 13.02 -6.44 -10.62
CA ILE A 169 12.71 -5.07 -10.19
C ILE A 169 11.47 -5.12 -9.31
N ASN A 170 11.62 -4.84 -8.03
CA ASN A 170 10.55 -4.82 -7.03
C ASN A 170 9.93 -3.42 -6.93
N THR A 171 8.67 -3.30 -7.36
CA THR A 171 7.84 -2.08 -7.31
C THR A 171 6.57 -2.37 -6.52
N THR A 172 6.67 -2.47 -5.20
CA THR A 172 5.55 -2.94 -4.36
C THR A 172 5.19 -1.98 -3.24
N TRP A 173 3.90 -1.90 -2.92
CA TRP A 173 3.45 -1.15 -1.75
C TRP A 173 2.16 -1.75 -1.16
N GLY A 174 2.23 -2.21 0.09
CA GLY A 174 1.11 -2.77 0.84
C GLY A 174 -0.09 -1.84 0.97
N GLY A 175 -1.30 -2.42 0.92
CA GLY A 175 -2.55 -1.69 1.15
C GLY A 175 -3.00 -0.80 -0.01
N THR A 176 -2.36 -0.88 -1.17
CA THR A 176 -2.70 0.00 -2.31
C THR A 176 -3.71 -0.65 -3.26
N PRO A 177 -4.74 0.08 -3.70
CA PRO A 177 -5.67 -0.39 -4.71
C PRO A 177 -5.05 -0.24 -6.12
N ILE A 178 -5.59 -0.91 -7.12
CA ILE A 178 -5.03 -0.96 -8.48
C ILE A 178 -4.96 0.41 -9.15
N GLU A 179 -5.83 1.35 -8.78
CA GLU A 179 -6.00 2.64 -9.43
C GLU A 179 -4.75 3.53 -9.33
N THR A 180 -3.98 3.41 -8.25
CA THR A 180 -2.73 4.18 -8.11
C THR A 180 -1.62 3.71 -9.05
N TRP A 181 -1.73 2.48 -9.57
CA TRP A 181 -0.74 1.84 -10.45
C TRP A 181 -1.05 2.00 -11.95
N ILE A 182 -2.17 2.60 -12.31
CA ILE A 182 -2.56 2.86 -13.71
C ILE A 182 -2.19 4.29 -14.07
N SER A 183 -1.62 4.50 -15.25
CA SER A 183 -1.29 5.84 -15.74
C SER A 183 -2.54 6.69 -15.98
N ARG A 184 -2.41 8.01 -15.85
CA ARG A 184 -3.51 8.94 -16.16
C ARG A 184 -4.03 8.76 -17.60
N ILE A 185 -3.11 8.59 -18.55
CA ILE A 185 -3.43 8.35 -19.96
C ILE A 185 -4.19 7.02 -20.15
N GLY A 186 -3.87 6.00 -19.34
CA GLY A 186 -4.60 4.74 -19.31
C GLY A 186 -6.07 4.97 -19.00
N PHE A 187 -6.37 5.69 -17.92
CA PHE A 187 -7.75 6.03 -17.54
C PHE A 187 -8.46 6.90 -18.58
N GLU A 188 -7.79 7.93 -19.11
CA GLU A 188 -8.38 8.85 -20.09
C GLU A 188 -8.84 8.14 -21.37
N LYS A 189 -8.17 7.05 -21.75
CA LYS A 189 -8.48 6.26 -22.93
C LYS A 189 -9.52 5.15 -22.68
N ASP A 190 -9.88 4.89 -21.42
CA ASP A 190 -10.83 3.83 -21.08
C ASP A 190 -12.27 4.33 -21.07
N THR A 191 -13.19 3.56 -21.65
CA THR A 191 -14.59 3.97 -21.77
C THR A 191 -15.34 3.97 -20.44
N TYR A 192 -14.91 3.14 -19.48
CA TYR A 192 -15.54 3.05 -18.16
C TYR A 192 -14.93 4.04 -17.17
N PHE A 193 -13.59 4.18 -17.15
CA PHE A 193 -12.90 5.01 -16.17
C PHE A 193 -12.61 6.45 -16.62
N SER A 194 -12.78 6.80 -17.91
CA SER A 194 -12.49 8.17 -18.38
C SER A 194 -13.35 9.25 -17.72
N SER A 195 -14.58 8.94 -17.29
CA SER A 195 -15.41 9.89 -16.52
C SER A 195 -14.86 10.15 -15.12
N VAL A 196 -14.21 9.15 -14.52
CA VAL A 196 -13.63 9.22 -13.17
C VAL A 196 -12.38 10.09 -13.16
N ILE A 197 -11.57 10.06 -14.23
CA ILE A 197 -10.32 10.84 -14.29
C ILE A 197 -10.50 12.28 -14.80
N LYS A 198 -11.57 12.56 -15.56
CA LYS A 198 -11.86 13.92 -16.07
C LYS A 198 -12.12 14.96 -14.99
N THR A 199 -12.48 14.53 -13.78
CA THR A 199 -12.66 15.40 -12.62
C THR A 199 -11.37 15.56 -11.80
N ALA A 200 -10.32 14.79 -12.11
CA ALA A 200 -9.00 14.93 -11.52
C ALA A 200 -8.23 16.05 -12.27
N PRO A 201 -7.85 17.15 -11.59
CA PRO A 201 -7.09 18.22 -12.24
C PRO A 201 -5.78 17.71 -12.85
N GLU A 202 -5.14 18.49 -13.73
CA GLU A 202 -3.70 18.34 -13.94
C GLU A 202 -3.01 18.84 -12.67
N LEU A 203 -2.31 17.96 -11.97
CA LEU A 203 -1.98 18.16 -10.57
C LEU A 203 -0.48 18.34 -10.37
N SER A 204 -0.11 19.36 -9.60
CA SER A 204 1.15 19.41 -8.86
C SER A 204 0.91 18.82 -7.48
N MET A 205 1.98 18.43 -6.77
CA MET A 205 1.85 18.03 -5.37
C MET A 205 1.22 19.16 -4.52
N GLU A 206 1.52 20.42 -4.84
CA GLU A 206 0.93 21.57 -4.16
C GLU A 206 -0.58 21.66 -4.37
N SER A 207 -1.08 21.42 -5.59
CA SER A 207 -2.52 21.47 -5.86
C SER A 207 -3.26 20.29 -5.23
N LEU A 208 -2.64 19.10 -5.16
CA LEU A 208 -3.17 17.96 -4.40
C LEU A 208 -3.28 18.26 -2.91
N LEU A 209 -2.21 18.80 -2.31
CA LEU A 209 -2.19 19.19 -0.91
C LEU A 209 -3.22 20.29 -0.62
N LYS A 210 -3.37 21.26 -1.52
CA LYS A 210 -4.42 22.28 -1.38
C LYS A 210 -5.81 21.64 -1.42
N GLN A 211 -6.08 20.75 -2.38
CA GLN A 211 -7.39 20.10 -2.49
C GLN A 211 -7.71 19.22 -1.27
N ARG A 212 -6.70 18.52 -0.72
CA ARG A 212 -6.83 17.79 0.54
C ARG A 212 -7.21 18.74 1.69
N ARG A 213 -6.46 19.83 1.87
CA ARG A 213 -6.77 20.85 2.89
C ARG A 213 -8.16 21.45 2.72
N ASP A 214 -8.57 21.76 1.49
CA ASP A 214 -9.90 22.30 1.21
C ASP A 214 -11.01 21.30 1.60
N LYS A 215 -10.81 19.99 1.33
CA LYS A 215 -11.75 18.92 1.73
C LYS A 215 -11.78 18.71 3.24
N GLU A 216 -10.63 18.73 3.90
CA GLU A 216 -10.50 18.64 5.36
C GLU A 216 -11.22 19.81 6.03
N GLN A 217 -10.99 21.03 5.55
CA GLN A 217 -11.68 22.22 6.02
C GLN A 217 -13.20 22.10 5.81
N ALA A 218 -13.65 21.65 4.64
CA ALA A 218 -15.08 21.42 4.39
C ALA A 218 -15.66 20.36 5.34
N TYR A 219 -14.92 19.29 5.65
CA TYR A 219 -15.34 18.26 6.59
C TYR A 219 -15.45 18.81 8.01
N VAL A 220 -14.40 19.48 8.52
CA VAL A 220 -14.41 20.15 9.84
C VAL A 220 -15.56 21.14 9.93
N GLN A 221 -15.77 21.95 8.90
CA GLN A 221 -16.87 22.92 8.85
C GLN A 221 -18.23 22.22 8.89
N SER A 222 -18.40 21.05 8.26
CA SER A 222 -19.63 20.24 8.38
C SER A 222 -19.86 19.71 9.80
N LEU A 223 -18.78 19.46 10.55
CA LEU A 223 -18.86 18.94 11.92
C LEU A 223 -19.13 20.01 12.97
N GLN A 224 -18.71 21.25 12.77
CA GLN A 224 -18.82 22.29 13.81
C GLN A 224 -19.21 23.70 13.32
N ASN A 225 -19.76 23.81 12.10
CA ASN A 225 -20.31 25.01 11.43
C ASN A 225 -19.30 26.10 11.02
N ASP A 226 -18.11 26.13 11.64
CA ASP A 226 -17.03 27.05 11.32
C ASP A 226 -15.66 26.38 11.51
N LEU A 227 -14.61 26.99 10.95
CA LEU A 227 -13.25 26.47 11.08
C LEU A 227 -12.63 26.91 12.41
N PRO A 228 -11.83 26.05 13.06
CA PRO A 228 -11.09 26.44 14.25
C PRO A 228 -10.01 27.46 13.87
N ASP A 229 -9.97 28.58 14.58
CA ASP A 229 -8.87 29.53 14.49
C ASP A 229 -7.74 29.05 15.41
N LEU A 230 -6.58 28.71 14.83
CA LEU A 230 -5.44 28.22 15.60
C LEU A 230 -4.92 29.26 16.59
N SER A 231 -5.07 30.56 16.32
CA SER A 231 -4.72 31.61 17.26
C SER A 231 -5.66 31.62 18.47
N ASP A 232 -6.95 31.38 18.24
CA ASP A 232 -7.97 31.22 19.28
C ASP A 232 -7.75 29.93 20.11
N SER A 233 -7.32 28.84 19.46
CA SER A 233 -7.07 27.55 20.11
C SER A 233 -6.06 27.60 21.24
N THR A 234 -5.13 28.56 21.21
CA THR A 234 -4.15 28.77 22.27
C THR A 234 -4.77 29.21 23.61
N GLN A 235 -5.98 29.79 23.55
CA GLN A 235 -6.74 30.31 24.69
C GLN A 235 -7.80 29.32 25.20
N TRP A 236 -8.05 28.21 24.49
CA TRP A 236 -9.08 27.23 24.85
C TRP A 236 -8.83 26.50 26.17
N LYS A 237 -7.64 26.61 26.75
CA LYS A 237 -7.33 26.15 28.11
C LYS A 237 -7.75 27.14 29.20
N ASP A 238 -7.93 28.41 28.85
CA ASP A 238 -8.01 29.50 29.81
C ASP A 238 -9.34 29.52 30.56
N HIS A 239 -9.29 29.99 31.81
CA HIS A 239 -10.44 30.06 32.71
C HIS A 239 -11.59 30.94 32.16
N ASN A 240 -11.25 32.05 31.53
CA ASN A 240 -12.23 33.07 31.12
C ASN A 240 -12.62 32.95 29.63
N TYR A 241 -12.18 31.91 28.93
CA TYR A 241 -12.53 31.70 27.53
C TYR A 241 -14.02 31.41 27.37
N ASP A 242 -14.66 32.08 26.41
CA ASP A 242 -16.09 31.90 26.09
C ASP A 242 -16.29 30.77 25.08
N ASP A 243 -16.66 29.60 25.61
CA ASP A 243 -16.97 28.40 24.84
C ASP A 243 -18.49 28.21 24.62
N ALA A 244 -19.33 29.23 24.83
CA ALA A 244 -20.78 29.10 24.73
C ALA A 244 -21.28 28.59 23.36
N LYS A 245 -20.50 28.83 22.30
CA LYS A 245 -20.79 28.37 20.92
C LYS A 245 -20.37 26.93 20.64
N TRP A 246 -19.63 26.30 21.55
CA TRP A 246 -19.15 24.94 21.37
C TRP A 246 -20.32 23.94 21.46
N LYS A 247 -20.23 22.88 20.66
CA LYS A 247 -21.18 21.77 20.74
C LYS A 247 -20.95 21.00 22.04
N LYS A 248 -21.93 20.19 22.45
CA LYS A 248 -21.83 19.35 23.64
C LYS A 248 -21.67 17.89 23.29
N MET A 249 -20.90 17.16 24.08
CA MET A 249 -20.71 15.72 24.00
C MET A 249 -20.88 15.13 25.39
N ARG A 250 -21.62 14.02 25.47
CA ARG A 250 -21.79 13.30 26.73
C ARG A 250 -20.57 12.43 26.99
N LEU A 251 -19.94 12.62 28.15
CA LEU A 251 -18.75 11.89 28.60
C LEU A 251 -19.02 11.15 29.93
N PRO A 252 -18.36 10.02 30.18
CA PRO A 252 -17.40 9.37 29.29
C PRO A 252 -18.06 8.68 28.07
N GLY A 253 -17.34 8.64 26.96
CA GLY A 253 -17.74 8.04 25.69
C GLY A 253 -16.71 8.36 24.59
N LEU A 254 -16.58 7.45 23.62
CA LEU A 254 -15.79 7.68 22.41
C LEU A 254 -16.54 8.62 21.48
N TRP A 255 -15.86 9.56 20.82
CA TRP A 255 -16.53 10.50 19.94
C TRP A 255 -17.09 9.83 18.68
N GLU A 256 -16.58 8.66 18.28
CA GLU A 256 -17.09 7.90 17.13
C GLU A 256 -18.52 7.41 17.34
N SER A 257 -18.98 7.32 18.60
CA SER A 257 -20.37 7.01 18.90
C SER A 257 -21.31 8.20 18.66
N GLN A 258 -20.79 9.40 18.40
CA GLN A 258 -21.58 10.59 18.09
C GLN A 258 -21.92 10.66 16.59
N PRO A 259 -23.16 11.03 16.22
CA PRO A 259 -23.54 11.22 14.83
C PRO A 259 -22.63 12.22 14.12
N GLY A 260 -21.94 11.76 13.07
CA GLY A 260 -21.06 12.57 12.23
C GLY A 260 -19.57 12.54 12.61
N LEU A 261 -19.21 12.03 13.79
CA LEU A 261 -17.82 11.94 14.25
C LEU A 261 -17.20 10.54 14.11
N SER A 262 -17.93 9.57 13.53
CA SER A 262 -17.51 8.17 13.39
C SER A 262 -16.29 7.91 12.49
N ARG A 263 -15.69 8.96 11.93
CA ARG A 263 -14.50 8.92 11.06
C ARG A 263 -13.48 9.98 11.46
N LEU A 264 -13.60 10.52 12.66
CA LEU A 264 -12.72 11.57 13.15
C LEU A 264 -11.49 10.95 13.80
N ASP A 265 -10.35 11.05 13.15
CA ASP A 265 -9.05 11.01 13.81
C ASP A 265 -8.58 12.47 13.93
N GLY A 266 -8.09 12.92 15.08
CA GLY A 266 -7.89 14.36 15.27
C GLY A 266 -7.48 14.84 16.64
N ILE A 267 -7.49 16.17 16.76
CA ILE A 267 -7.31 16.88 18.03
C ILE A 267 -8.65 17.48 18.43
N VAL A 268 -9.18 17.05 19.56
CA VAL A 268 -10.47 17.51 20.10
C VAL A 268 -10.26 18.08 21.50
N TRP A 269 -10.76 19.28 21.73
CA TRP A 269 -10.78 19.90 23.04
C TRP A 269 -12.11 19.67 23.72
N PHE A 270 -12.06 19.39 25.01
CA PHE A 270 -13.19 19.28 25.91
C PHE A 270 -13.08 20.32 27.02
N ARG A 271 -14.20 20.93 27.39
CA ARG A 271 -14.29 21.89 28.50
C ARG A 271 -15.51 21.59 29.37
N THR A 272 -15.30 21.63 30.67
CA THR A 272 -16.38 21.58 31.67
C THR A 272 -16.14 22.59 32.78
N GLU A 273 -17.23 23.05 33.38
CA GLU A 273 -17.23 23.97 34.50
C GLU A 273 -17.48 23.20 35.80
N ILE A 274 -16.73 23.55 36.85
CA ILE A 274 -16.81 22.93 38.16
C ILE A 274 -16.98 24.04 39.18
N ASP A 275 -18.01 23.96 40.03
CA ASP A 275 -18.21 24.91 41.12
C ASP A 275 -17.53 24.39 42.40
N ILE A 276 -16.71 25.23 43.02
CA ILE A 276 -15.91 24.90 44.20
C ILE A 276 -16.26 25.86 45.34
N SER A 277 -16.62 25.31 46.50
CA SER A 277 -16.87 26.12 47.69
C SER A 277 -15.61 26.88 48.11
N ALA A 278 -15.79 28.08 48.67
CA ALA A 278 -14.69 28.87 49.22
C ALA A 278 -13.89 28.13 50.31
N ASP A 279 -14.52 27.20 51.03
CA ASP A 279 -13.88 26.40 52.08
C ASP A 279 -12.94 25.30 51.52
N ASP A 280 -13.10 24.93 50.26
CA ASP A 280 -12.42 23.78 49.66
C ASP A 280 -11.23 24.20 48.76
N ILE A 281 -10.96 25.51 48.57
CA ILE A 281 -9.96 26.02 47.59
C ILE A 281 -8.50 25.69 47.93
N ASP A 282 -8.17 25.53 49.21
CA ASP A 282 -6.82 25.19 49.69
C ASP A 282 -6.66 23.70 49.98
N SER A 283 -7.70 22.91 49.74
CA SER A 283 -7.67 21.47 50.00
C SER A 283 -6.87 20.70 48.94
N PRO A 284 -6.23 19.58 49.31
CA PRO A 284 -5.68 18.65 48.32
C PRO A 284 -6.77 18.21 47.34
N ALA A 285 -6.46 18.32 46.05
CA ALA A 285 -7.36 17.92 44.99
C ALA A 285 -6.68 17.03 43.95
N VAL A 286 -7.45 16.11 43.38
CA VAL A 286 -6.98 15.15 42.37
C VAL A 286 -8.04 15.01 41.29
N ALA A 287 -7.65 15.22 40.03
CA ALA A 287 -8.52 15.00 38.88
C ALA A 287 -8.40 13.54 38.42
N HIS A 288 -9.51 12.80 38.43
CA HIS A 288 -9.63 11.46 37.89
C HIS A 288 -10.45 11.55 36.60
N LEU A 289 -9.87 11.18 35.47
CA LEU A 289 -10.44 11.46 34.13
C LEU A 289 -10.79 10.20 33.34
N GLY A 290 -10.87 9.03 34.00
CA GLY A 290 -11.04 7.76 33.29
C GLY A 290 -9.90 7.48 32.31
N MET A 291 -10.19 6.81 31.20
CA MET A 291 -9.24 6.57 30.12
C MET A 291 -9.38 7.64 29.03
N ILE A 292 -8.27 7.98 28.38
CA ILE A 292 -8.28 8.92 27.26
C ILE A 292 -7.50 8.31 26.10
N ASP A 293 -8.16 8.27 24.94
CA ASP A 293 -7.62 7.71 23.70
C ASP A 293 -7.26 8.83 22.71
N ASP A 294 -6.01 8.97 22.24
CA ASP A 294 -4.78 8.25 22.61
C ASP A 294 -4.01 8.97 23.74
N SER A 295 -4.06 10.30 23.71
CA SER A 295 -3.24 11.15 24.56
C SER A 295 -3.94 12.43 24.97
N ASP A 296 -3.53 13.02 26.08
CA ASP A 296 -4.12 14.24 26.61
C ASP A 296 -3.07 15.29 27.04
N ASP A 297 -3.45 16.55 26.91
CA ASP A 297 -2.94 17.64 27.74
C ASP A 297 -4.10 18.22 28.55
N THR A 298 -4.01 18.12 29.88
CA THR A 298 -5.08 18.52 30.80
C THR A 298 -4.72 19.80 31.55
N TYR A 299 -5.65 20.75 31.58
CA TYR A 299 -5.51 22.07 32.19
C TYR A 299 -6.65 22.37 33.17
N LEU A 300 -6.32 22.95 34.31
CA LEU A 300 -7.28 23.54 35.25
C LEU A 300 -7.04 25.04 35.31
N ASN A 301 -8.06 25.83 34.98
CA ASN A 301 -8.01 27.30 34.98
C ASN A 301 -6.87 27.90 34.12
N GLY A 302 -6.48 27.23 33.04
CA GLY A 302 -5.36 27.62 32.15
C GLY A 302 -4.01 27.02 32.51
N GLU A 303 -3.86 26.43 33.71
CA GLU A 303 -2.61 25.83 34.17
C GLU A 303 -2.61 24.32 33.89
N ARG A 304 -1.54 23.81 33.28
CA ARG A 304 -1.43 22.38 32.97
C ARG A 304 -1.28 21.57 34.26
N ILE A 305 -2.16 20.60 34.48
CA ILE A 305 -2.13 19.69 35.64
C ILE A 305 -1.66 18.29 35.28
N GLY A 306 -1.68 17.91 34.00
CA GLY A 306 -1.29 16.59 33.57
C GLY A 306 -1.31 16.40 32.06
N GLY A 307 -0.92 15.20 31.64
CA GLY A 307 -0.98 14.74 30.27
C GLY A 307 -0.08 13.53 30.07
N MET A 308 -0.58 12.53 29.36
CA MET A 308 0.18 11.34 29.01
C MET A 308 -0.30 10.76 27.68
N ASN A 309 0.45 9.76 27.20
CA ASN A 309 0.11 8.98 26.01
C ASN A 309 -0.22 7.54 26.42
N GLY A 310 -1.25 6.96 25.81
CA GLY A 310 -1.70 5.59 26.00
C GLY A 310 -3.22 5.53 26.11
N TRP A 311 -3.85 4.86 25.15
CA TRP A 311 -5.31 4.76 25.06
C TRP A 311 -5.98 4.13 26.29
N ASN A 312 -5.38 3.06 26.86
CA ASN A 312 -6.00 2.23 27.90
C ASN A 312 -5.53 2.51 29.35
N THR A 313 -4.97 3.68 29.63
CA THR A 313 -4.45 4.01 30.97
C THR A 313 -5.36 5.00 31.69
N GLU A 314 -5.67 4.77 32.96
CA GLU A 314 -6.44 5.73 33.76
C GLU A 314 -5.63 7.02 34.00
N ARG A 315 -6.27 8.17 33.78
CA ARG A 315 -5.69 9.49 33.99
C ARG A 315 -5.99 9.98 35.39
N VAL A 316 -4.94 10.15 36.19
CA VAL A 316 -5.02 10.66 37.57
C VAL A 316 -3.97 11.76 37.75
N TYR A 317 -4.41 12.99 37.97
CA TYR A 317 -3.53 14.16 38.05
C TYR A 317 -3.73 14.92 39.36
N ALA A 318 -2.63 15.12 40.09
CA ALA A 318 -2.65 15.94 41.30
C ALA A 318 -2.83 17.42 40.94
N VAL A 319 -3.71 18.10 41.67
CA VAL A 319 -3.94 19.54 41.54
C VAL A 319 -3.14 20.26 42.61
N ARG A 320 -2.29 21.20 42.20
CA ARG A 320 -1.49 21.99 43.14
C ARG A 320 -2.40 22.91 43.98
N ALA A 321 -2.02 23.12 45.24
CA ALA A 321 -2.69 24.07 46.11
C ALA A 321 -2.72 25.48 45.50
N GLY A 322 -3.81 26.22 45.74
CA GLY A 322 -4.03 27.56 45.21
C GLY A 322 -4.40 27.64 43.73
N LEU A 323 -4.62 26.50 43.05
CA LEU A 323 -5.09 26.49 41.66
C LEU A 323 -6.63 26.54 41.55
N LEU A 324 -7.33 26.02 42.57
CA LEU A 324 -8.77 26.14 42.69
C LEU A 324 -9.16 27.57 43.06
N LYS A 325 -10.26 28.04 42.49
CA LYS A 325 -10.85 29.35 42.77
C LYS A 325 -12.22 29.17 43.43
N PRO A 326 -12.67 30.10 44.29
CA PRO A 326 -14.02 30.05 44.81
C PRO A 326 -15.03 30.23 43.67
N GLY A 327 -16.08 29.43 43.67
CA GLY A 327 -17.09 29.35 42.61
C GLY A 327 -16.56 28.64 41.37
N LYS A 328 -16.71 29.28 40.20
CA LYS A 328 -16.43 28.67 38.91
C LYS A 328 -14.94 28.36 38.71
N ASN A 329 -14.68 27.13 38.29
CA ASN A 329 -13.41 26.63 37.78
C ASN A 329 -13.66 25.96 36.42
N VAL A 330 -12.63 25.92 35.58
CA VAL A 330 -12.71 25.29 34.25
C VAL A 330 -11.66 24.22 34.12
N LEU A 331 -12.11 23.02 33.77
CA LEU A 331 -11.24 21.92 33.36
C LEU A 331 -11.30 21.82 31.83
N ALA A 332 -10.14 21.97 31.19
CA ALA A 332 -9.98 21.89 29.75
C ALA A 332 -9.02 20.75 29.40
N ILE A 333 -9.40 19.88 28.47
CA ILE A 333 -8.62 18.70 28.08
C ILE A 333 -8.48 18.71 26.57
N ARG A 334 -7.23 18.77 26.10
CA ARG A 334 -6.90 18.60 24.69
C ARG A 334 -6.57 17.13 24.45
N VAL A 335 -7.44 16.42 23.75
CA VAL A 335 -7.26 15.01 23.38
C VAL A 335 -6.71 14.93 21.96
N THR A 336 -5.66 14.13 21.75
CA THR A 336 -5.12 13.82 20.42
C THR A 336 -5.23 12.32 20.18
N ASP A 337 -5.89 11.95 19.09
CA ASP A 337 -6.09 10.58 18.62
C ASP A 337 -5.70 10.49 17.13
N GLY A 338 -4.99 9.42 16.79
CA GLY A 338 -4.47 9.18 15.45
C GLY A 338 -5.10 8.00 14.72
N GLY A 339 -6.06 7.30 15.33
CA GLY A 339 -6.73 6.18 14.69
C GLY A 339 -7.62 5.36 15.62
N ASN A 340 -8.75 4.92 15.06
CA ASN A 340 -9.77 4.05 15.66
C ASN A 340 -10.78 4.77 16.54
N GLY A 341 -10.45 5.02 17.80
CA GLY A 341 -11.38 5.49 18.81
C GLY A 341 -10.77 6.66 19.56
N GLY A 342 -11.49 7.76 19.73
CA GLY A 342 -10.96 8.90 20.45
C GLY A 342 -11.90 9.48 21.49
N GLY A 343 -11.33 10.13 22.51
CA GLY A 343 -12.08 10.84 23.54
C GLY A 343 -11.81 10.34 24.96
N ILE A 344 -12.70 10.71 25.88
CA ILE A 344 -12.61 10.37 27.32
C ILE A 344 -13.61 9.25 27.59
N TYR A 345 -13.14 8.02 27.84
CA TYR A 345 -13.99 6.83 27.88
C TYR A 345 -13.79 5.99 29.15
N GLY A 346 -14.64 4.98 29.31
CA GLY A 346 -14.65 4.09 30.48
C GLY A 346 -15.87 4.29 31.39
N ASP A 347 -15.77 3.79 32.63
CA ASP A 347 -16.83 3.90 33.63
C ASP A 347 -16.95 5.35 34.14
N GLY A 348 -18.16 5.91 34.13
CA GLY A 348 -18.43 7.28 34.61
C GLY A 348 -18.09 7.53 36.07
N SER A 349 -18.00 6.47 36.89
CA SER A 349 -17.53 6.57 38.28
C SER A 349 -16.04 6.90 38.41
N LEU A 350 -15.27 6.78 37.33
CA LEU A 350 -13.84 7.12 37.25
C LEU A 350 -13.59 8.55 36.75
N LEU A 351 -14.64 9.28 36.36
CA LEU A 351 -14.57 10.66 35.87
C LEU A 351 -15.09 11.63 36.95
N PHE A 352 -14.19 12.09 37.83
CA PHE A 352 -14.51 12.97 38.98
C PHE A 352 -13.32 13.82 39.44
N LEU A 353 -13.60 14.93 40.11
CA LEU A 353 -12.62 15.69 40.89
C LEU A 353 -12.76 15.31 42.37
N SER A 354 -11.67 14.88 42.99
CA SER A 354 -11.59 14.73 44.44
C SER A 354 -11.11 16.04 45.05
N VAL A 355 -11.80 16.55 46.07
CA VAL A 355 -11.38 17.70 46.87
C VAL A 355 -11.69 17.39 48.34
N ASN A 356 -10.67 17.32 49.19
CA ASN A 356 -10.84 16.99 50.62
C ASN A 356 -11.69 15.71 50.85
N ASP A 357 -11.37 14.64 50.13
CA ASP A 357 -12.10 13.35 50.09
C ASP A 357 -13.56 13.41 49.61
N LYS A 358 -14.09 14.59 49.26
CA LYS A 358 -15.38 14.73 48.56
C LYS A 358 -15.16 14.44 47.07
N LYS A 359 -16.11 13.73 46.45
CA LYS A 359 -16.10 13.47 45.00
C LYS A 359 -17.12 14.36 44.30
N ILE A 360 -16.64 15.18 43.38
CA ILE A 360 -17.45 15.98 42.46
C ILE A 360 -17.47 15.25 41.11
N SER A 361 -18.63 14.70 40.72
CA SER A 361 -18.76 14.00 39.44
C SER A 361 -18.45 14.93 38.28
N LEU A 362 -17.62 14.46 37.35
CA LEU A 362 -17.35 15.14 36.08
C LEU A 362 -18.05 14.45 34.90
N SER A 363 -18.75 13.34 35.12
CA SER A 363 -19.59 12.70 34.10
C SER A 363 -20.78 13.58 33.71
N GLY A 364 -21.05 13.69 32.41
CA GLY A 364 -22.14 14.52 31.88
C GLY A 364 -21.82 15.16 30.54
N ASP A 365 -22.52 16.24 30.22
CA ASP A 365 -22.32 16.96 28.96
C ASP A 365 -21.15 17.94 29.08
N TRP A 366 -20.08 17.69 28.32
CA TRP A 366 -18.95 18.61 28.17
C TRP A 366 -19.08 19.40 26.88
N ARG A 367 -18.61 20.63 26.87
CA ARG A 367 -18.42 21.39 25.62
C ARG A 367 -17.22 20.81 24.88
N TYR A 368 -17.30 20.72 23.56
CA TYR A 368 -16.18 20.25 22.75
C TYR A 368 -15.98 21.07 21.48
N ARG A 369 -14.73 21.06 21.00
CA ARG A 369 -14.32 21.71 19.75
C ARG A 369 -13.22 20.91 19.07
N ILE A 370 -13.38 20.67 17.78
CA ILE A 370 -12.38 20.02 16.94
C ILE A 370 -11.35 21.08 16.57
N GLN A 371 -10.10 20.91 17.03
CA GLN A 371 -8.98 21.77 16.65
C GLN A 371 -8.47 21.43 15.24
N GLU A 372 -8.32 20.14 14.95
CA GLU A 372 -7.71 19.64 13.73
C GLU A 372 -8.23 18.22 13.44
N VAL A 373 -8.44 17.90 12.17
CA VAL A 373 -8.63 16.51 11.72
C VAL A 373 -7.26 16.01 11.27
N LEU A 374 -6.78 14.96 11.90
CA LEU A 374 -5.51 14.34 11.57
C LEU A 374 -5.78 13.24 10.54
N TYR A 375 -5.61 13.54 9.25
CA TYR A 375 -5.28 12.46 8.33
C TYR A 375 -3.82 12.09 8.53
N SER A 376 -3.51 10.79 8.62
CA SER A 376 -2.16 10.25 8.85
C SER A 376 -1.08 11.03 8.07
N SER A 377 -0.45 12.01 8.72
CA SER A 377 0.44 13.03 8.16
C SER A 377 -0.19 13.97 7.10
N ASN A 378 0.18 15.26 7.12
CA ASN A 378 -0.07 16.24 6.05
C ASN A 378 0.51 15.86 4.66
N GLY A 379 0.94 14.61 4.46
CA GLY A 379 1.42 14.06 3.19
C GLY A 379 0.28 13.50 2.33
N ILE A 380 0.53 13.46 1.02
CA ILE A 380 -0.29 12.67 0.11
C ILE A 380 0.18 11.22 0.21
N GLY A 381 -0.71 10.33 0.65
CA GLY A 381 -0.52 8.89 0.62
C GLY A 381 -0.76 8.28 -0.76
N PRO A 382 -0.34 7.02 -0.98
CA PRO A 382 -0.41 6.36 -2.27
C PRO A 382 -1.83 6.10 -2.78
N ASN A 383 -2.82 6.14 -1.90
CA ASN A 383 -4.21 5.78 -2.18
C ASN A 383 -5.11 7.00 -2.37
N ASP A 384 -4.59 8.21 -2.13
CA ASP A 384 -5.39 9.42 -2.10
C ASP A 384 -5.93 9.81 -3.47
N TYR A 385 -5.13 9.55 -4.50
CA TYR A 385 -5.42 9.87 -5.89
C TYR A 385 -4.94 8.74 -6.80
N PRO A 386 -5.60 8.51 -7.95
CA PRO A 386 -5.13 7.56 -8.94
C PRO A 386 -3.77 7.98 -9.52
N SER A 387 -3.07 7.01 -10.11
CA SER A 387 -1.79 7.19 -10.81
C SER A 387 -0.56 7.61 -9.97
N LEU A 388 -0.69 7.88 -8.66
CA LEU A 388 0.43 8.39 -7.85
C LEU A 388 1.63 7.43 -7.82
N LEU A 389 1.39 6.13 -7.66
CA LEU A 389 2.46 5.13 -7.65
C LEU A 389 2.96 4.78 -9.04
N TYR A 390 2.08 4.80 -10.05
CA TYR A 390 2.53 4.71 -11.43
C TYR A 390 3.55 5.82 -11.73
N ASN A 391 3.23 7.05 -11.40
CA ASN A 391 4.07 8.21 -11.65
C ASN A 391 5.42 8.13 -10.91
N GLY A 392 5.39 7.75 -9.63
CA GLY A 392 6.56 7.75 -8.77
C GLY A 392 7.45 6.50 -8.88
N MET A 393 6.87 5.34 -9.23
CA MET A 393 7.57 4.04 -9.15
C MET A 393 7.64 3.28 -10.49
N ILE A 394 6.70 3.48 -11.42
CA ILE A 394 6.63 2.72 -12.68
C ILE A 394 7.12 3.53 -13.88
N HIS A 395 6.67 4.78 -14.02
CA HIS A 395 7.08 5.65 -15.12
C HIS A 395 8.61 5.84 -15.22
N PRO A 396 9.37 5.96 -14.11
CA PRO A 396 10.84 6.01 -14.19
C PRO A 396 11.50 4.80 -14.88
N ILE A 397 10.85 3.62 -14.87
CA ILE A 397 11.39 2.37 -15.45
C ILE A 397 10.75 1.97 -16.79
N GLU A 398 9.72 2.66 -17.27
CA GLU A 398 8.96 2.26 -18.47
C GLU A 398 9.78 2.30 -19.77
N LYS A 399 10.93 2.99 -19.76
CA LYS A 399 11.89 3.05 -20.88
C LYS A 399 12.79 1.82 -20.96
N LEU A 400 12.85 1.01 -19.92
CA LEU A 400 13.58 -0.26 -19.96
C LEU A 400 12.89 -1.24 -20.92
N GLN A 401 13.70 -2.07 -21.55
CA GLN A 401 13.19 -3.33 -22.08
C GLN A 401 13.07 -4.32 -20.93
N VAL A 402 11.91 -4.96 -20.80
CA VAL A 402 11.65 -5.98 -19.79
C VAL A 402 11.01 -7.21 -20.44
N LYS A 403 11.31 -8.38 -19.89
CA LYS A 403 10.77 -9.65 -20.35
C LYS A 403 9.28 -9.79 -20.06
N GLY A 404 8.84 -9.26 -18.92
CA GLY A 404 7.45 -9.33 -18.49
C GLY A 404 7.23 -8.82 -17.07
N VAL A 405 6.00 -8.98 -16.60
CA VAL A 405 5.53 -8.52 -15.28
C VAL A 405 4.94 -9.70 -14.50
N ILE A 406 5.25 -9.78 -13.22
CA ILE A 406 4.48 -10.55 -12.25
C ILE A 406 3.71 -9.60 -11.32
N TRP A 407 2.44 -9.92 -11.09
CA TRP A 407 1.50 -9.04 -10.37
C TRP A 407 0.74 -9.78 -9.26
N TYR A 408 0.79 -9.26 -8.03
CA TYR A 408 -0.02 -9.79 -6.93
C TYR A 408 -0.68 -8.66 -6.17
N GLN A 409 -1.94 -8.42 -6.53
CA GLN A 409 -2.81 -7.42 -5.94
C GLN A 409 -4.28 -7.79 -6.14
N GLY A 410 -5.12 -7.30 -5.23
CA GLY A 410 -6.57 -7.34 -5.34
C GLY A 410 -7.25 -7.12 -4.00
N GLU A 411 -6.56 -7.36 -2.87
CA GLU A 411 -7.17 -7.35 -1.55
C GLU A 411 -7.76 -5.97 -1.19
N ALA A 412 -7.07 -4.88 -1.56
CA ALA A 412 -7.55 -3.51 -1.34
C ALA A 412 -8.75 -3.14 -2.23
N ASN A 413 -8.98 -3.87 -3.32
CA ASN A 413 -10.13 -3.68 -4.23
C ASN A 413 -11.26 -4.67 -3.94
N THR A 414 -11.21 -5.48 -2.88
CA THR A 414 -12.30 -6.42 -2.57
C THR A 414 -13.66 -5.75 -2.36
N PRO A 415 -13.78 -4.52 -1.83
CA PRO A 415 -15.06 -3.80 -1.80
C PRO A 415 -15.60 -3.39 -3.17
N THR A 416 -14.74 -3.34 -4.20
CA THR A 416 -15.06 -3.01 -5.60
C THR A 416 -14.68 -4.15 -6.54
N ALA A 417 -14.90 -5.38 -6.09
CA ALA A 417 -14.51 -6.59 -6.81
C ALA A 417 -15.12 -6.63 -8.22
N TYR A 418 -16.39 -6.23 -8.36
CA TYR A 418 -17.04 -6.14 -9.67
C TYR A 418 -16.26 -5.23 -10.63
N GLU A 419 -15.85 -4.04 -10.20
CA GLU A 419 -15.12 -3.08 -11.03
C GLU A 419 -13.71 -3.57 -11.39
N TYR A 420 -13.10 -4.39 -10.54
CA TYR A 420 -11.76 -4.95 -10.76
C TYR A 420 -11.66 -5.75 -12.07
N ARG A 421 -12.77 -6.36 -12.53
CA ARG A 421 -12.86 -7.06 -13.83
C ARG A 421 -12.56 -6.16 -15.03
N LYS A 422 -12.65 -4.83 -14.86
CA LYS A 422 -12.28 -3.80 -15.84
C LYS A 422 -10.92 -3.19 -15.53
N ALA A 423 -10.63 -2.95 -14.26
CA ALA A 423 -9.40 -2.29 -13.83
C ALA A 423 -8.13 -3.10 -14.14
N LEU A 424 -8.12 -4.41 -13.88
CA LEU A 424 -6.93 -5.24 -14.16
C LEU A 424 -6.62 -5.32 -15.67
N PRO A 425 -7.59 -5.59 -16.57
CA PRO A 425 -7.35 -5.48 -18.00
C PRO A 425 -6.88 -4.10 -18.47
N LEU A 426 -7.36 -3.02 -17.84
CA LEU A 426 -6.90 -1.67 -18.12
C LEU A 426 -5.42 -1.51 -17.75
N LEU A 427 -5.02 -1.89 -16.53
CA LEU A 427 -3.63 -1.83 -16.09
C LEU A 427 -2.70 -2.59 -17.04
N ILE A 428 -3.07 -3.82 -17.42
CA ILE A 428 -2.25 -4.65 -18.32
C ILE A 428 -2.06 -3.96 -19.69
N ARG A 429 -3.13 -3.44 -20.28
CA ARG A 429 -3.05 -2.74 -21.58
C ARG A 429 -2.26 -1.44 -21.48
N ASP A 430 -2.47 -0.68 -20.42
CA ASP A 430 -1.75 0.56 -20.15
C ASP A 430 -0.25 0.29 -20.05
N TRP A 431 0.17 -0.61 -19.16
CA TRP A 431 1.58 -0.94 -18.97
C TRP A 431 2.22 -1.49 -20.25
N ARG A 432 1.55 -2.36 -21.00
CA ARG A 432 2.01 -2.81 -22.32
C ARG A 432 2.28 -1.64 -23.28
N ALA A 433 1.41 -0.64 -23.27
CA ALA A 433 1.60 0.56 -24.09
C ALA A 433 2.74 1.44 -23.58
N ARG A 434 2.91 1.57 -22.25
CA ARG A 434 3.97 2.38 -21.61
C ARG A 434 5.37 1.77 -21.82
N PHE A 435 5.51 0.46 -21.60
CA PHE A 435 6.72 -0.31 -21.89
C PHE A 435 6.94 -0.57 -23.39
N GLN A 436 6.01 -0.13 -24.26
CA GLN A 436 6.08 -0.28 -25.71
C GLN A 436 6.20 -1.75 -26.16
N ASN A 437 5.54 -2.65 -25.44
CA ASN A 437 5.52 -4.08 -25.71
C ASN A 437 4.06 -4.59 -25.64
N PRO A 438 3.32 -4.59 -26.77
CA PRO A 438 1.91 -4.98 -26.79
C PRO A 438 1.67 -6.45 -26.44
N SER A 439 2.70 -7.28 -26.53
CA SER A 439 2.69 -8.71 -26.18
C SER A 439 3.40 -9.00 -24.86
N MET A 440 3.70 -8.00 -24.04
CA MET A 440 4.44 -8.18 -22.79
C MET A 440 3.72 -9.23 -21.92
N PRO A 441 4.40 -10.34 -21.57
CA PRO A 441 3.89 -11.33 -20.63
C PRO A 441 3.46 -10.67 -19.33
N PHE A 442 2.25 -10.98 -18.90
CA PHE A 442 1.70 -10.46 -17.65
C PHE A 442 1.10 -11.62 -16.85
N TYR A 443 1.83 -12.06 -15.83
CA TYR A 443 1.40 -13.17 -14.98
C TYR A 443 0.93 -12.62 -13.64
N PHE A 444 -0.26 -13.00 -13.20
CA PHE A 444 -0.82 -12.48 -11.97
C PHE A 444 -1.28 -13.59 -11.03
N VAL A 445 -1.47 -13.26 -9.76
CA VAL A 445 -1.86 -14.21 -8.73
C VAL A 445 -3.33 -14.03 -8.40
N GLN A 446 -4.10 -15.11 -8.45
CA GLN A 446 -5.47 -15.12 -7.93
C GLN A 446 -5.43 -15.06 -6.40
N LEU A 447 -6.29 -14.25 -5.77
CA LEU A 447 -6.31 -14.12 -4.32
C LEU A 447 -6.46 -15.48 -3.63
N THR A 448 -5.60 -15.69 -2.64
CA THR A 448 -5.50 -16.92 -1.86
C THR A 448 -6.72 -17.14 -0.97
N SER A 449 -6.81 -18.26 -0.27
CA SER A 449 -7.92 -18.53 0.67
C SER A 449 -7.78 -17.70 1.93
N TYR A 450 -8.83 -16.93 2.23
CA TYR A 450 -8.96 -16.06 3.38
C TYR A 450 -10.45 -15.92 3.70
N ASN A 451 -10.81 -15.98 4.98
CA ASN A 451 -12.19 -15.87 5.42
C ASN A 451 -12.62 -14.39 5.50
N ALA A 452 -12.86 -13.79 4.33
CA ALA A 452 -13.33 -12.41 4.24
C ALA A 452 -14.75 -12.28 4.81
N ALA A 453 -14.85 -11.80 6.05
CA ALA A 453 -16.10 -11.46 6.72
C ALA A 453 -17.15 -12.60 6.77
N ASN A 454 -16.72 -13.87 6.87
CA ASN A 454 -17.62 -15.04 6.87
C ASN A 454 -18.53 -15.14 5.63
N GLY A 455 -18.10 -14.58 4.50
CA GLY A 455 -18.81 -14.71 3.22
C GLY A 455 -18.96 -16.17 2.81
N ASN A 456 -20.14 -16.55 2.32
CA ASN A 456 -20.49 -17.91 1.94
C ASN A 456 -21.54 -17.91 0.81
N SER A 457 -21.96 -19.08 0.34
CA SER A 457 -22.97 -19.23 -0.71
C SER A 457 -24.32 -18.59 -0.38
N ALA A 458 -24.69 -18.49 0.90
CA ALA A 458 -25.97 -17.90 1.32
C ALA A 458 -25.94 -16.36 1.34
N ASN A 459 -24.80 -15.76 1.72
CA ASN A 459 -24.66 -14.31 1.91
C ASN A 459 -23.86 -13.61 0.81
N GLY A 460 -23.26 -14.37 -0.11
CA GLY A 460 -22.29 -13.90 -1.08
C GLY A 460 -20.87 -13.79 -0.50
N SER A 461 -19.89 -13.66 -1.40
CA SER A 461 -18.47 -13.50 -1.04
C SER A 461 -17.79 -12.55 -2.02
N THR A 462 -17.45 -11.35 -1.56
CA THR A 462 -16.66 -10.37 -2.33
C THR A 462 -15.28 -10.94 -2.70
N TRP A 463 -14.76 -11.86 -1.87
CA TRP A 463 -13.52 -12.56 -2.14
C TRP A 463 -13.64 -13.53 -3.32
N ALA A 464 -14.77 -14.24 -3.44
CA ALA A 464 -15.06 -15.09 -4.60
C ALA A 464 -15.25 -14.24 -5.88
N GLU A 465 -15.99 -13.14 -5.80
CA GLU A 465 -16.18 -12.22 -6.93
C GLU A 465 -14.85 -11.61 -7.40
N MET A 466 -13.95 -11.27 -6.47
CA MET A 466 -12.62 -10.76 -6.80
C MET A 466 -11.79 -11.81 -7.57
N ARG A 467 -11.84 -13.07 -7.14
CA ARG A 467 -11.16 -14.17 -7.83
C ARG A 467 -11.70 -14.43 -9.23
N GLU A 468 -13.01 -14.30 -9.42
CA GLU A 468 -13.63 -14.34 -10.76
C GLU A 468 -13.12 -13.16 -11.60
N SER A 469 -13.13 -11.95 -11.05
CA SER A 469 -12.67 -10.74 -11.72
C SER A 469 -11.21 -10.83 -12.16
N GLN A 470 -10.34 -11.43 -11.34
CA GLN A 470 -8.97 -11.78 -11.72
C GLN A 470 -8.94 -12.81 -12.86
N ALA A 471 -9.72 -13.89 -12.77
CA ALA A 471 -9.78 -14.91 -13.82
C ALA A 471 -10.26 -14.34 -15.18
N MET A 472 -11.16 -13.36 -15.17
CA MET A 472 -11.63 -12.71 -16.41
C MET A 472 -10.51 -12.00 -17.18
N ALA A 473 -9.42 -11.59 -16.53
CA ALA A 473 -8.26 -10.99 -17.20
C ALA A 473 -7.51 -11.97 -18.11
N LEU A 474 -7.70 -13.29 -17.94
CA LEU A 474 -7.15 -14.33 -18.83
C LEU A 474 -7.67 -14.25 -20.28
N LYS A 475 -8.72 -13.46 -20.53
CA LYS A 475 -9.20 -13.15 -21.89
C LYS A 475 -8.18 -12.33 -22.69
N LEU A 476 -7.24 -11.65 -22.03
CA LEU A 476 -6.17 -10.92 -22.70
C LEU A 476 -5.05 -11.90 -23.14
N PRO A 477 -4.47 -11.72 -24.34
CA PRO A 477 -3.35 -12.55 -24.80
C PRO A 477 -2.11 -12.34 -23.93
N ALA A 478 -1.20 -13.31 -23.93
CA ALA A 478 0.04 -13.29 -23.16
C ALA A 478 -0.18 -13.00 -21.66
N THR A 479 -1.26 -13.55 -21.09
CA THR A 479 -1.55 -13.52 -19.66
C THR A 479 -1.62 -14.92 -19.08
N GLY A 480 -1.37 -15.04 -17.78
CA GLY A 480 -1.51 -16.28 -17.04
C GLY A 480 -1.80 -15.97 -15.57
N MET A 481 -2.50 -16.89 -14.91
CA MET A 481 -2.95 -16.70 -13.53
C MET A 481 -2.47 -17.86 -12.65
N ALA A 482 -1.66 -17.55 -11.64
CA ALA A 482 -1.32 -18.50 -10.60
C ALA A 482 -2.48 -18.60 -9.62
N VAL A 483 -3.17 -19.74 -9.61
CA VAL A 483 -4.19 -20.07 -8.61
C VAL A 483 -3.49 -20.37 -7.28
N THR A 484 -4.00 -19.89 -6.15
CA THR A 484 -3.38 -20.06 -4.82
C THR A 484 -4.39 -20.43 -3.72
N THR A 485 -5.60 -20.82 -4.10
CA THR A 485 -6.69 -21.14 -3.15
C THR A 485 -6.38 -22.36 -2.27
N ASP A 486 -5.51 -23.26 -2.72
CA ASP A 486 -5.09 -24.47 -2.00
C ASP A 486 -3.90 -24.28 -1.06
N ILE A 487 -3.25 -23.11 -1.09
CA ILE A 487 -2.05 -22.78 -0.31
C ILE A 487 -2.24 -21.50 0.53
N GLY A 488 -3.49 -21.13 0.79
CA GLY A 488 -3.87 -20.00 1.63
C GLY A 488 -4.13 -20.36 3.09
N GLU A 489 -4.39 -19.34 3.90
CA GLU A 489 -4.64 -19.44 5.33
C GLU A 489 -5.95 -18.73 5.66
N ALA A 490 -6.95 -19.46 6.17
CA ALA A 490 -8.29 -18.90 6.36
C ALA A 490 -8.32 -17.68 7.31
N ASN A 491 -7.39 -17.62 8.26
CA ASN A 491 -7.32 -16.57 9.28
C ASN A 491 -6.20 -15.56 9.04
N ASP A 492 -5.43 -15.70 7.96
CA ASP A 492 -4.33 -14.79 7.63
C ASP A 492 -4.38 -14.42 6.15
N ILE A 493 -4.54 -13.13 5.88
CA ILE A 493 -4.60 -12.57 4.53
C ILE A 493 -3.22 -12.62 3.83
N HIS A 494 -2.14 -12.87 4.58
CA HIS A 494 -0.74 -12.93 4.14
C HIS A 494 -0.13 -14.33 4.32
N PRO A 495 -0.63 -15.37 3.62
CA PRO A 495 -0.15 -16.74 3.82
C PRO A 495 1.34 -16.89 3.53
N ARG A 496 2.03 -17.70 4.33
CA ARG A 496 3.50 -17.74 4.36
C ARG A 496 4.15 -18.59 3.26
N ASN A 497 3.38 -19.43 2.57
CA ASN A 497 3.87 -20.24 1.45
C ASN A 497 4.01 -19.38 0.18
N LYS A 498 5.04 -18.51 0.14
CA LYS A 498 5.39 -17.73 -1.05
C LYS A 498 6.21 -18.52 -2.06
N GLN A 499 6.83 -19.62 -1.63
CA GLN A 499 7.54 -20.57 -2.49
C GLN A 499 6.68 -21.04 -3.66
N ASP A 500 5.51 -21.60 -3.35
CA ASP A 500 4.62 -22.14 -4.37
C ASP A 500 4.01 -21.04 -5.25
N VAL A 501 3.78 -19.85 -4.71
CA VAL A 501 3.29 -18.70 -5.50
C VAL A 501 4.31 -18.31 -6.57
N GLY A 502 5.57 -18.08 -6.17
CA GLY A 502 6.64 -17.73 -7.10
C GLY A 502 6.93 -18.85 -8.11
N TYR A 503 6.91 -20.11 -7.66
CA TYR A 503 7.09 -21.28 -8.53
C TYR A 503 5.98 -21.43 -9.57
N ARG A 504 4.71 -21.27 -9.19
CA ARG A 504 3.56 -21.33 -10.12
C ARG A 504 3.64 -20.22 -11.18
N LEU A 505 4.04 -19.00 -10.80
CA LEU A 505 4.31 -17.92 -11.77
C LEU A 505 5.46 -18.27 -12.72
N ALA A 506 6.52 -18.91 -12.21
CA ALA A 506 7.65 -19.32 -13.04
C ALA A 506 7.24 -20.41 -14.04
N LEU A 507 6.39 -21.36 -13.65
CA LEU A 507 5.84 -22.36 -14.57
C LEU A 507 5.02 -21.74 -15.70
N LEU A 508 4.21 -20.71 -15.40
CA LEU A 508 3.48 -19.95 -16.42
C LEU A 508 4.45 -19.27 -17.40
N ALA A 509 5.50 -18.63 -16.89
CA ALA A 509 6.54 -18.04 -17.74
C ALA A 509 7.26 -19.08 -18.60
N LEU A 510 7.68 -20.21 -18.02
CA LEU A 510 8.34 -21.31 -18.73
C LEU A 510 7.48 -21.82 -19.89
N ARG A 511 6.18 -22.03 -19.66
CA ARG A 511 5.24 -22.49 -20.68
C ARG A 511 5.00 -21.42 -21.75
N ASP A 512 4.57 -20.23 -21.34
CA ASP A 512 3.96 -19.24 -22.24
C ASP A 512 4.98 -18.26 -22.84
N THR A 513 6.08 -17.97 -22.13
CA THR A 513 7.15 -17.08 -22.62
C THR A 513 8.31 -17.86 -23.24
N TYR A 514 8.67 -19.01 -22.66
CA TYR A 514 9.85 -19.78 -23.10
C TYR A 514 9.53 -21.06 -23.87
N GLY A 515 8.24 -21.35 -24.12
CA GLY A 515 7.80 -22.49 -24.92
C GLY A 515 8.15 -23.85 -24.34
N ARG A 516 8.39 -23.95 -23.02
CA ARG A 516 8.69 -25.21 -22.34
C ARG A 516 7.43 -26.04 -22.14
N THR A 517 7.54 -27.35 -22.33
CA THR A 517 6.46 -28.29 -22.04
C THR A 517 6.43 -28.61 -20.54
N VAL A 518 5.73 -27.77 -19.77
CA VAL A 518 5.55 -27.93 -18.31
C VAL A 518 4.09 -27.76 -17.90
N LEU A 519 3.69 -28.42 -16.81
CA LEU A 519 2.35 -28.25 -16.24
C LEU A 519 2.31 -26.95 -15.42
N ALA A 520 1.76 -25.89 -16.01
CA ALA A 520 1.78 -24.55 -15.41
C ALA A 520 0.45 -24.08 -14.81
N SER A 521 -0.64 -24.83 -15.01
CA SER A 521 -1.96 -24.44 -14.50
C SER A 521 -2.72 -25.67 -14.01
N GLY A 522 -3.47 -25.47 -12.92
CA GLY A 522 -4.51 -26.39 -12.50
C GLY A 522 -5.72 -26.36 -13.45
N PRO A 523 -6.81 -27.05 -13.05
CA PRO A 523 -8.02 -27.11 -13.83
C PRO A 523 -8.66 -25.74 -14.01
N LEU A 524 -8.93 -25.36 -15.26
CA LEU A 524 -9.60 -24.12 -15.60
C LEU A 524 -10.97 -24.42 -16.16
N TYR A 525 -12.01 -23.88 -15.52
CA TYR A 525 -13.40 -24.06 -15.96
C TYR A 525 -13.55 -23.69 -17.44
N ALA A 526 -14.16 -24.57 -18.22
CA ALA A 526 -14.45 -24.36 -19.63
C ALA A 526 -15.95 -24.25 -19.88
N SER A 527 -16.72 -25.20 -19.37
CA SER A 527 -18.17 -25.24 -19.57
C SER A 527 -18.86 -26.16 -18.56
N MET A 528 -20.17 -26.02 -18.50
CA MET A 528 -21.05 -26.87 -17.72
C MET A 528 -22.20 -27.35 -18.60
N LYS A 529 -22.66 -28.58 -18.37
CA LYS A 529 -23.89 -29.12 -18.94
C LYS A 529 -24.78 -29.68 -17.83
N THR A 530 -26.00 -29.15 -17.72
CA THR A 530 -27.01 -29.65 -16.80
C THR A 530 -27.77 -30.83 -17.41
N GLY A 531 -27.96 -31.87 -16.62
CA GLY A 531 -28.80 -33.03 -16.90
C GLY A 531 -29.88 -33.19 -15.82
N LYS A 532 -30.78 -34.17 -15.97
CA LYS A 532 -31.93 -34.35 -15.05
C LYS A 532 -31.54 -34.53 -13.57
N ALA A 533 -30.39 -35.14 -13.30
CA ALA A 533 -29.90 -35.43 -11.95
C ALA A 533 -28.38 -35.28 -11.82
N SER A 534 -27.73 -34.57 -12.75
CA SER A 534 -26.28 -34.45 -12.78
C SER A 534 -25.84 -33.17 -13.48
N VAL A 535 -24.70 -32.64 -13.05
CA VAL A 535 -24.01 -31.52 -13.71
C VAL A 535 -22.65 -32.01 -14.19
N THR A 536 -22.36 -31.90 -15.48
CA THR A 536 -21.04 -32.22 -16.04
C THR A 536 -20.24 -30.94 -16.22
N VAL A 537 -19.12 -30.82 -15.50
CA VAL A 537 -18.19 -29.69 -15.61
C VAL A 537 -16.99 -30.11 -16.46
N SER A 538 -16.68 -29.31 -17.48
CA SER A 538 -15.52 -29.50 -18.36
C SER A 538 -14.44 -28.48 -18.03
N PHE A 539 -13.18 -28.90 -18.12
CA PHE A 539 -12.03 -28.05 -17.87
C PHE A 539 -11.12 -28.01 -19.09
N SER A 540 -10.58 -26.84 -19.42
CA SER A 540 -9.67 -26.64 -20.57
C SER A 540 -8.24 -27.10 -20.30
N SER A 541 -7.90 -27.27 -19.03
CA SER A 541 -6.70 -27.95 -18.54
C SER A 541 -7.14 -28.88 -17.43
N ALA A 542 -6.57 -30.07 -17.31
CA ALA A 542 -6.73 -30.91 -16.12
C ALA A 542 -5.38 -31.42 -15.59
N GLY A 543 -4.27 -31.06 -16.24
CA GLY A 543 -2.95 -31.61 -15.94
C GLY A 543 -2.96 -33.13 -15.94
N LYS A 544 -2.66 -33.72 -14.77
CA LYS A 544 -2.67 -35.18 -14.54
C LYS A 544 -4.05 -35.74 -14.14
N GLY A 545 -5.10 -34.91 -14.12
CA GLY A 545 -6.44 -35.25 -13.66
C GLY A 545 -6.81 -34.56 -12.34
N LEU A 546 -8.07 -34.74 -11.94
CA LEU A 546 -8.59 -34.26 -10.65
C LEU A 546 -8.33 -35.31 -9.57
N VAL A 547 -7.93 -34.87 -8.38
CA VAL A 547 -7.73 -35.72 -7.21
C VAL A 547 -8.51 -35.18 -6.02
N VAL A 548 -9.10 -36.08 -5.23
CA VAL A 548 -9.67 -35.74 -3.94
C VAL A 548 -8.51 -35.73 -2.93
N LYS A 549 -8.22 -34.57 -2.35
CA LYS A 549 -7.23 -34.47 -1.26
C LYS A 549 -7.88 -34.97 0.04
N ASN A 550 -7.10 -35.62 0.91
CA ASN A 550 -7.51 -36.16 2.22
C ASN A 550 -8.48 -37.37 2.18
N GLY A 551 -8.28 -38.27 1.22
CA GLY A 551 -9.00 -39.56 1.14
C GLY A 551 -9.84 -39.67 -0.13
N ASN A 552 -10.91 -40.49 -0.06
CA ASN A 552 -11.78 -40.78 -1.20
C ASN A 552 -13.17 -40.12 -1.10
N VAL A 553 -13.33 -39.17 -0.17
CA VAL A 553 -14.63 -38.53 0.12
C VAL A 553 -14.63 -37.08 -0.36
N LEU A 554 -15.55 -36.75 -1.27
CA LEU A 554 -15.87 -35.37 -1.62
C LEU A 554 -16.76 -34.79 -0.52
N HIS A 555 -16.29 -33.76 0.18
CA HIS A 555 -17.02 -33.13 1.28
C HIS A 555 -18.23 -32.31 0.84
N GLY A 556 -18.27 -31.88 -0.43
CA GLY A 556 -19.42 -31.19 -1.00
C GLY A 556 -19.06 -30.29 -2.18
N PHE A 557 -20.09 -29.82 -2.86
CA PHE A 557 -20.04 -28.75 -3.85
C PHE A 557 -21.22 -27.80 -3.57
N GLU A 558 -21.07 -26.54 -3.94
CA GLU A 558 -22.16 -25.57 -3.91
C GLU A 558 -22.52 -25.20 -5.35
N ILE A 559 -23.81 -24.98 -5.60
CA ILE A 559 -24.33 -24.54 -6.90
C ILE A 559 -25.08 -23.24 -6.64
N ALA A 560 -24.69 -22.15 -7.31
CA ALA A 560 -25.44 -20.90 -7.23
C ALA A 560 -26.75 -21.07 -8.02
N GLY A 561 -27.90 -20.79 -7.39
CA GLY A 561 -29.20 -21.29 -7.83
C GLY A 561 -29.62 -20.94 -9.27
N SER A 562 -29.23 -19.77 -9.79
CA SER A 562 -29.51 -19.38 -11.17
C SER A 562 -28.72 -20.17 -12.22
N ASP A 563 -27.70 -20.93 -11.81
CA ASP A 563 -26.86 -21.74 -12.68
C ASP A 563 -27.47 -23.12 -12.99
N LEU A 564 -28.63 -23.47 -12.41
CA LEU A 564 -29.37 -24.71 -12.66
C LEU A 564 -30.50 -24.59 -13.70
#